data_AF-A0AAV2KWL9-F1
#
_entry.id   AF-A0AAV2KWL9-F1
#
_cell.length_a   1.000
_cell.length_b   1.000
_cell.length_c   1.000
_cell.angle_alpha   90.00
_cell.angle_beta   90.00
_cell.angle_gamma   90.00
#
_symmetry.space_group_name_H-M   'P 1'
#
loop_
_entity.id
_entity.type
_entity.pdbx_description
1 polymer ?
#
loop_
_entity_poly.entity_id
_entity_poly.type
_entity_poly.pdbx_seq_one_letter_code
_entity_poly.pdbx_strand_id
1 'polypeptide(L)'
;MAVINAQVSELIRSLRKKGWTTSAIAKHLATTGIRASLRTIQRHCLCAVVEKKKGRKPRKLTSQVMEIIDSILRTDDELSERKVKELLQSRHNITIGLHSVRKAVRTLGWNFGKPRFVPMTRGKNKDLRVIQAQEWKAAGRRI
;
A
#
# COMPACT_ATOMS: atom_id res chain seq x y z
N MET A 1 31.44 -3.10 12.10
CA MET A 1 31.60 -3.96 10.90
C MET A 1 30.91 -3.27 9.73
N ALA A 2 31.58 -3.15 8.59
CA ALA A 2 31.01 -2.49 7.41
C ALA A 2 29.86 -3.33 6.85
N VAL A 3 28.74 -2.67 6.53
CA VAL A 3 27.63 -3.30 5.82
C VAL A 3 28.03 -3.40 4.35
N ILE A 4 28.07 -4.62 3.80
CA ILE A 4 28.36 -4.86 2.39
C ILE A 4 27.18 -4.36 1.57
N ASN A 5 27.38 -3.30 0.79
CA ASN A 5 26.40 -2.78 -0.16
C ASN A 5 26.13 -3.80 -1.29
N ALA A 6 25.00 -3.68 -1.98
CA ALA A 6 24.61 -4.50 -3.12
C ALA A 6 25.71 -4.59 -4.19
N GLN A 7 26.34 -3.46 -4.54
CA GLN A 7 27.44 -3.40 -5.53
C GLN A 7 28.65 -4.26 -5.13
N VAL A 8 29.04 -4.17 -3.85
CA VAL A 8 30.17 -4.96 -3.31
C VAL A 8 29.80 -6.44 -3.25
N SER A 9 28.54 -6.76 -2.95
CA SER A 9 28.06 -8.13 -3.01
C SER A 9 28.10 -8.69 -4.43
N GLU A 10 27.82 -7.89 -5.44
CA GLU A 10 27.88 -8.30 -6.84
C GLU A 10 29.33 -8.50 -7.32
N LEU A 11 30.24 -7.62 -6.88
CA LEU A 11 31.68 -7.79 -7.07
C LEU A 11 32.20 -9.09 -6.45
N ILE A 12 31.81 -9.41 -5.21
CA ILE A 12 32.18 -10.67 -4.56
C ILE A 12 31.73 -11.88 -5.39
N ARG A 13 30.51 -11.83 -5.95
CA ARG A 13 29.96 -12.90 -6.79
C ARG A 13 30.70 -13.00 -8.12
N SER A 14 31.04 -11.88 -8.76
CA SER A 14 31.77 -11.90 -10.02
C SER A 14 33.21 -12.42 -9.84
N LEU A 15 33.89 -12.03 -8.77
CA LEU A 15 35.21 -12.57 -8.41
C LEU A 15 35.14 -14.06 -8.09
N ARG A 16 34.09 -14.51 -7.42
CA ARG A 16 33.88 -15.95 -7.15
C ARG A 16 33.63 -16.74 -8.43
N LYS A 17 32.85 -16.20 -9.38
CA LYS A 17 32.64 -16.79 -10.72
C LYS A 17 33.96 -16.91 -11.50
N LYS A 18 34.87 -15.95 -11.32
CA LYS A 18 36.24 -15.99 -11.87
C LYS A 18 37.18 -16.99 -11.17
N GLY A 19 36.69 -17.76 -10.20
CA GLY A 19 37.46 -18.80 -9.51
C GLY A 19 38.28 -18.32 -8.30
N TRP A 20 38.11 -17.07 -7.87
CA TRP A 20 38.91 -16.54 -6.76
C TRP A 20 38.54 -17.21 -5.43
N THR A 21 39.56 -17.43 -4.59
CA THR A 21 39.38 -17.93 -3.22
C THR A 21 38.79 -16.84 -2.33
N THR A 22 38.08 -17.24 -1.28
CA THR A 22 37.46 -16.30 -0.33
C THR A 22 38.50 -15.45 0.39
N SER A 23 39.71 -15.98 0.62
CA SER A 23 40.84 -15.24 1.19
C SER A 23 41.40 -14.20 0.23
N ALA A 24 41.52 -14.51 -1.07
CA ALA A 24 41.93 -13.54 -2.08
C ALA A 24 40.91 -12.40 -2.22
N ILE A 25 39.62 -12.73 -2.22
CA ILE A 25 38.54 -11.73 -2.22
C ILE A 25 38.63 -10.83 -0.98
N ALA A 26 38.85 -11.40 0.21
CA ALA A 26 38.99 -10.61 1.44
C ALA A 26 40.18 -9.63 1.38
N LYS A 27 41.33 -10.07 0.84
CA LYS A 27 42.50 -9.20 0.64
C LYS A 27 42.19 -8.07 -0.34
N HIS A 28 41.55 -8.37 -1.46
CA HIS A 28 41.15 -7.38 -2.47
C HIS A 28 40.13 -6.36 -1.94
N LEU A 29 39.20 -6.79 -1.07
CA LEU A 29 38.28 -5.89 -0.41
C LEU A 29 38.98 -5.02 0.64
N ALA A 30 39.97 -5.57 1.36
CA ALA A 30 40.75 -4.81 2.34
C ALA A 30 41.60 -3.71 1.69
N THR A 31 42.18 -3.95 0.52
CA THR A 31 42.94 -2.92 -0.24
C THR A 31 42.05 -1.79 -0.74
N THR A 32 40.79 -2.09 -1.05
CA THR A 32 39.76 -1.09 -1.39
C THR A 32 39.11 -0.43 -0.17
N GLY A 33 39.60 -0.71 1.04
CA GLY A 33 39.14 -0.11 2.30
C GLY A 33 37.94 -0.81 2.95
N ILE A 34 37.43 -1.91 2.37
CA ILE A 34 36.26 -2.64 2.86
C ILE A 34 36.71 -3.83 3.70
N ARG A 35 36.60 -3.68 5.03
CA ARG A 35 36.88 -4.78 5.97
C ARG A 35 35.66 -5.68 6.13
N ALA A 36 35.65 -6.82 5.44
CA ALA A 36 34.64 -7.88 5.55
C ALA A 36 35.23 -9.17 6.13
N SER A 37 34.47 -9.89 6.96
CA SER A 37 34.90 -11.20 7.47
C SER A 37 34.74 -12.29 6.41
N LEU A 38 35.56 -13.34 6.50
CA LEU A 38 35.47 -14.50 5.60
C LEU A 38 34.08 -15.14 5.60
N ARG A 39 33.44 -15.23 6.77
CA ARG A 39 32.08 -15.78 6.93
C ARG A 39 31.03 -14.93 6.20
N THR A 40 31.18 -13.61 6.22
CA THR A 40 30.32 -12.71 5.46
C THR A 40 30.51 -12.92 3.95
N ILE A 41 31.77 -12.97 3.47
CA ILE A 41 32.07 -13.21 2.05
C ILE A 41 31.51 -14.57 1.59
N GLN A 42 31.72 -15.64 2.37
CA GLN A 42 31.14 -16.96 2.10
C GLN A 42 29.61 -16.91 1.97
N ARG A 43 28.93 -16.17 2.86
CA ARG A 43 27.47 -15.99 2.77
C ARG A 43 27.06 -15.31 1.48
N HIS A 44 27.79 -14.29 1.01
CA HIS A 44 27.51 -13.61 -0.26
C HIS A 44 27.85 -14.46 -1.50
N CYS A 45 28.78 -15.42 -1.38
CA CYS A 45 29.10 -16.39 -2.43
C CYS A 45 28.04 -17.50 -2.54
N LEU A 46 27.54 -18.01 -1.41
CA LEU A 46 26.60 -19.14 -1.36
C LEU A 46 25.16 -18.71 -1.57
N CYS A 47 24.76 -17.57 -1.01
CA CYS A 47 23.42 -17.05 -1.14
C CYS A 47 23.46 -15.80 -2.00
N ALA A 48 22.60 -15.73 -3.02
CA ALA A 48 22.14 -14.45 -3.52
C ALA A 48 21.52 -13.73 -2.31
N VAL A 49 22.27 -12.82 -1.69
CA VAL A 49 21.75 -11.91 -0.66
C VAL A 49 20.78 -10.99 -1.38
N VAL A 50 19.58 -11.51 -1.63
CA VAL A 50 18.37 -10.72 -1.67
C VAL A 50 18.32 -10.15 -0.26
N GLU A 51 18.50 -8.84 -0.13
CA GLU A 51 18.34 -8.16 1.15
C GLU A 51 17.01 -8.59 1.73
N LYS A 52 17.04 -9.52 2.71
CA LYS A 52 15.82 -9.94 3.38
C LYS A 52 15.32 -8.71 4.11
N LYS A 53 14.28 -8.07 3.57
CA LYS A 53 13.62 -6.95 4.22
C LYS A 53 13.36 -7.37 5.66
N LYS A 54 13.90 -6.61 6.61
CA LYS A 54 13.72 -6.88 8.04
C LYS A 54 12.23 -7.13 8.29
N GLY A 55 11.90 -8.25 8.92
CA GLY A 55 10.52 -8.61 9.24
C GLY A 55 9.85 -7.43 9.95
N ARG A 56 8.75 -6.94 9.38
CA ARG A 56 7.95 -5.91 10.03
C ARG A 56 7.03 -6.60 11.05
N LYS A 57 6.81 -5.95 12.19
CA LYS A 57 5.78 -6.41 13.14
C LYS A 57 4.42 -6.46 12.41
N PRO A 58 3.55 -7.43 12.74
CA PRO A 58 2.23 -7.54 12.12
C PRO A 58 1.46 -6.23 12.33
N ARG A 59 0.79 -5.77 11.27
CA ARG A 59 -0.02 -4.55 11.31
C ARG A 59 -1.40 -4.88 11.88
N LYS A 60 -1.92 -4.03 12.76
CA LYS A 60 -3.32 -4.12 13.20
C LYS A 60 -4.32 -3.92 12.05
N LEU A 61 -3.92 -3.16 11.04
CA LEU A 61 -4.68 -2.95 9.83
C LEU A 61 -4.31 -4.04 8.81
N THR A 62 -5.01 -5.16 8.88
CA THR A 62 -4.89 -6.26 7.91
C THR A 62 -5.74 -5.96 6.67
N SER A 63 -5.54 -6.70 5.58
CA SER A 63 -6.35 -6.57 4.35
C SER A 63 -7.84 -6.80 4.64
N GLN A 64 -8.16 -7.81 5.44
CA GLN A 64 -9.54 -8.11 5.83
C GLN A 64 -10.21 -6.94 6.58
N VAL A 65 -9.48 -6.29 7.49
CA VAL A 65 -9.99 -5.10 8.18
C VAL A 65 -10.25 -3.96 7.19
N MET A 66 -9.37 -3.79 6.19
CA MET A 66 -9.55 -2.77 5.15
C MET A 66 -10.79 -3.03 4.31
N GLU A 67 -11.04 -4.28 3.93
CA GLU A 67 -12.24 -4.69 3.19
C GLU A 67 -13.52 -4.45 3.98
N ILE A 68 -13.52 -4.72 5.29
CA ILE A 68 -14.66 -4.41 6.17
C ILE A 68 -14.89 -2.90 6.26
N ILE A 69 -13.84 -2.10 6.38
CA ILE A 69 -13.97 -0.63 6.37
C ILE A 69 -14.56 -0.15 5.05
N ASP A 70 -14.09 -0.70 3.92
CA ASP A 70 -14.59 -0.34 2.60
C ASP A 70 -16.06 -0.73 2.43
N SER A 71 -16.49 -1.90 2.90
CA SER A 71 -17.88 -2.34 2.81
C SER A 71 -18.82 -1.48 3.66
N ILE A 72 -18.40 -1.06 4.84
CA ILE A 72 -19.15 -0.11 5.69
C ILE A 72 -19.35 1.22 4.95
N LEU A 73 -18.29 1.79 4.37
CA LEU A 73 -18.34 3.08 3.67
C LEU A 73 -19.10 3.02 2.34
N ARG A 74 -19.11 1.87 1.66
CA ARG A 74 -19.95 1.67 0.47
C ARG A 74 -21.44 1.61 0.80
N THR A 75 -21.78 1.19 2.01
CA THR A 75 -23.18 1.10 2.45
C THR A 75 -23.72 2.48 2.80
N ASP A 76 -22.89 3.31 3.44
CA ASP A 76 -23.22 4.68 3.83
C ASP A 76 -21.92 5.51 3.81
N ASP A 77 -21.81 6.37 2.80
CA ASP A 77 -20.62 7.19 2.54
C ASP A 77 -20.58 8.47 3.38
N GLU A 78 -21.65 8.79 4.11
CA GLU A 78 -21.72 9.93 5.02
C GLU A 78 -21.23 9.59 6.44
N LEU A 79 -20.88 8.33 6.70
CA LEU A 79 -20.41 7.89 8.00
C LEU A 79 -19.10 8.58 8.43
N SER A 80 -19.13 9.20 9.60
CA SER A 80 -17.91 9.69 10.25
C SER A 80 -16.97 8.55 10.63
N GLU A 81 -15.66 8.79 10.67
CA GLU A 81 -14.69 7.74 11.01
C GLU A 81 -14.81 7.28 12.48
N ARG A 82 -15.41 8.10 13.35
CA ARG A 82 -15.78 7.68 14.71
C ARG A 82 -16.85 6.60 14.66
N LYS A 83 -17.86 6.77 13.80
CA LYS A 83 -18.93 5.79 13.67
C LYS A 83 -18.45 4.50 13.03
N VAL A 84 -17.59 4.58 12.03
CA VAL A 84 -16.92 3.40 11.46
C VAL A 84 -16.16 2.62 12.54
N LYS A 85 -15.43 3.31 13.44
CA LYS A 85 -14.77 2.65 14.58
C LYS A 85 -15.76 1.92 15.49
N GLU A 86 -16.86 2.56 15.86
CA GLU A 86 -17.91 1.93 16.68
C GLU A 86 -18.51 0.70 16.00
N LEU A 87 -18.74 0.75 14.69
CA LEU A 87 -19.27 -0.36 13.90
C LEU A 87 -18.28 -1.52 13.82
N LEU A 88 -16.99 -1.25 13.64
CA LEU A 88 -15.94 -2.27 13.68
C LEU A 88 -15.90 -2.98 15.04
N GLN A 89 -16.03 -2.23 16.14
CA GLN A 89 -16.01 -2.80 17.48
C GLN A 89 -17.28 -3.61 17.77
N SER A 90 -18.46 -3.08 17.42
CA SER A 90 -19.76 -3.70 17.75
C SER A 90 -20.12 -4.88 16.84
N ARG A 91 -19.87 -4.79 15.53
CA ARG A 91 -20.27 -5.82 14.55
C ARG A 91 -19.21 -6.87 14.30
N HIS A 92 -17.94 -6.49 14.41
CA HIS A 92 -16.81 -7.35 14.03
C HIS A 92 -15.86 -7.66 15.19
N ASN A 93 -16.11 -7.12 16.39
CA ASN A 93 -15.24 -7.24 17.57
C ASN A 93 -13.79 -6.79 17.30
N ILE A 94 -13.62 -5.80 16.41
CA ILE A 94 -12.30 -5.30 15.99
C ILE A 94 -12.01 -3.98 16.73
N THR A 95 -11.04 -4.01 17.65
CA THR A 95 -10.63 -2.83 18.43
C THR A 95 -9.46 -2.12 17.78
N ILE A 96 -9.73 -1.01 17.10
CA ILE A 96 -8.74 -0.19 16.40
C ILE A 96 -8.83 1.28 16.86
N GLY A 97 -7.67 1.94 16.95
CA GLY A 97 -7.62 3.36 17.29
C GLY A 97 -8.17 4.25 16.18
N LEU A 98 -8.81 5.37 16.54
CA LEU A 98 -9.43 6.29 15.57
C LEU A 98 -8.45 6.78 14.48
N HIS A 99 -7.19 7.04 14.85
CA HIS A 99 -6.16 7.43 13.89
C HIS A 99 -5.91 6.35 12.81
N SER A 100 -5.96 5.08 13.19
CA SER A 100 -5.79 3.97 12.23
C SER A 100 -6.97 3.86 11.29
N VAL A 101 -8.20 4.11 11.77
CA VAL A 101 -9.40 4.17 10.93
C VAL A 101 -9.30 5.31 9.92
N ARG A 102 -8.95 6.53 10.35
CA ARG A 102 -8.72 7.67 9.44
C ARG A 102 -7.67 7.38 8.39
N LYS A 103 -6.58 6.70 8.78
CA LYS A 103 -5.54 6.28 7.83
C LYS A 103 -6.07 5.27 6.82
N ALA A 104 -6.87 4.30 7.26
CA ALA A 104 -7.50 3.30 6.41
C ALA A 104 -8.40 3.95 5.36
N VAL A 105 -9.32 4.82 5.80
CA VAL A 105 -10.26 5.59 4.96
C VAL A 105 -9.50 6.35 3.86
N ARG A 106 -8.46 7.10 4.22
CA ARG A 106 -7.62 7.82 3.23
C ARG A 106 -6.87 6.89 2.29
N THR A 107 -6.37 5.76 2.79
CA THR A 107 -5.63 4.78 1.96
C THR A 107 -6.55 4.13 0.93
N LEU A 108 -7.84 3.94 1.28
CA LEU A 108 -8.88 3.46 0.38
C LEU A 108 -9.37 4.53 -0.61
N GLY A 109 -8.95 5.79 -0.46
CA GLY A 109 -9.33 6.89 -1.35
C GLY A 109 -10.65 7.58 -0.99
N TRP A 110 -11.28 7.21 0.12
CA TRP A 110 -12.45 7.91 0.64
C TRP A 110 -12.03 9.29 1.14
N ASN A 111 -12.43 10.31 0.40
CA ASN A 111 -12.17 11.71 0.72
C ASN A 111 -13.49 12.40 0.97
N PHE A 112 -13.60 13.12 2.10
CA PHE A 112 -14.78 13.91 2.39
C PHE A 112 -14.78 15.15 1.48
N GLY A 113 -15.54 15.08 0.39
CA GLY A 113 -15.81 16.21 -0.49
C GLY A 113 -16.91 17.09 0.06
N LYS A 114 -16.95 18.36 -0.33
CA LYS A 114 -18.15 19.17 -0.10
C LYS A 114 -19.30 18.54 -0.91
N PRO A 115 -20.46 18.26 -0.30
CA PRO A 115 -21.61 17.77 -1.06
C PRO A 115 -21.98 18.82 -2.10
N ARG A 116 -22.29 18.38 -3.33
CA ARG A 116 -22.82 19.29 -4.35
C ARG A 116 -24.24 19.66 -3.94
N PHE A 117 -24.53 20.96 -3.91
CA PHE A 117 -25.89 21.41 -3.74
C PHE A 117 -26.72 20.98 -4.95
N VAL A 118 -27.79 20.23 -4.69
CA VAL A 118 -28.78 19.85 -5.71
C VAL A 118 -30.13 20.40 -5.26
N PRO A 119 -30.77 21.29 -6.05
CA PRO A 119 -32.08 21.81 -5.70
C PRO A 119 -33.10 20.68 -5.56
N MET A 120 -33.88 20.72 -4.48
CA MET A 120 -34.92 19.73 -4.23
C MET A 120 -36.00 19.85 -5.31
N THR A 121 -36.10 18.84 -6.18
CA THR A 121 -37.08 18.79 -7.27
C THR A 121 -38.25 17.91 -6.87
N ARG A 122 -39.48 18.41 -7.05
CA ARG A 122 -40.70 17.61 -6.85
C ARG A 122 -40.71 16.40 -7.79
N GLY A 123 -41.28 15.28 -7.34
CA GLY A 123 -41.34 14.03 -8.12
C GLY A 123 -41.85 14.25 -9.56
N LYS A 124 -42.99 14.92 -9.71
CA LYS A 124 -43.56 15.28 -11.02
C LYS A 124 -42.57 15.99 -11.96
N ASN A 125 -41.71 16.86 -11.42
CA ASN A 125 -40.72 17.58 -12.22
C ASN A 125 -39.50 16.71 -12.56
N LYS A 126 -39.18 15.70 -11.75
CA LYS A 126 -38.15 14.70 -12.08
C LYS A 126 -38.62 13.88 -13.28
N ASP A 127 -39.86 13.42 -13.27
CA ASP A 127 -40.43 12.60 -14.34
C ASP A 127 -40.47 13.37 -15.67
N LEU A 128 -40.94 14.63 -15.64
CA LEU A 128 -40.93 15.51 -16.81
C LEU A 128 -39.52 15.75 -17.36
N ARG A 129 -38.51 15.90 -16.49
CA ARG A 129 -37.10 16.04 -16.93
C ARG A 129 -36.59 14.78 -17.61
N VAL A 130 -36.97 13.59 -17.13
CA VAL A 130 -36.60 12.32 -17.76
C VAL A 130 -37.25 12.19 -19.15
N ILE A 131 -38.54 12.49 -19.26
CA ILE A 131 -39.27 12.47 -20.54
C ILE A 131 -38.64 13.45 -21.53
N GLN A 132 -38.40 14.69 -21.09
CA GLN A 132 -37.75 15.71 -21.92
C GLN A 132 -36.35 15.30 -22.39
N ALA A 133 -35.55 14.68 -21.51
CA ALA A 133 -34.23 14.16 -21.87
C ALA A 133 -34.31 13.04 -22.92
N GLN A 134 -35.32 12.16 -22.82
CA GLN A 134 -35.58 11.11 -23.81
C GLN A 134 -36.00 11.69 -25.17
N GLU A 135 -36.88 12.68 -25.18
CA GLU A 135 -37.31 13.39 -26.39
C GLU A 135 -36.14 14.11 -27.07
N TRP A 136 -35.28 14.78 -26.31
CA TRP A 136 -34.08 15.44 -26.86
C TRP A 136 -33.10 14.45 -27.46
N LYS A 137 -32.90 13.30 -26.81
CA LYS A 137 -32.06 12.22 -27.33
C LYS A 137 -32.64 11.65 -28.64
N ALA A 138 -33.96 11.44 -28.70
CA ALA A 138 -34.65 10.99 -29.91
C ALA A 138 -34.58 12.02 -31.05
N ALA A 139 -34.64 13.31 -30.72
CA ALA A 139 -34.52 14.42 -31.66
C ALA A 139 -33.06 14.75 -32.06
N GLY A 140 -32.07 13.96 -31.64
CA GLY A 140 -30.65 14.17 -31.97
C GLY A 140 -30.00 15.38 -31.31
N ARG A 141 -30.62 15.96 -30.27
CA ARG A 141 -30.06 17.09 -29.52
C ARG A 141 -29.08 16.57 -28.47
N ARG A 142 -27.89 17.18 -28.38
CA ARG A 142 -26.90 16.86 -27.33
C ARG A 142 -27.39 17.38 -25.97
N ILE A 143 -27.41 16.50 -24.98
CA ILE A 143 -27.71 16.76 -23.57
C ILE A 143 -26.41 17.15 -22.86
#